data_AF-A0A257Z760-F1
#
_entry.id   AF-A0A257Z760-F1
#
_cell.length_a   1.000
_cell.length_b   1.000
_cell.length_c   1.000
_cell.angle_alpha   90.00
_cell.angle_beta   90.00
_cell.angle_gamma   90.00
#
_symmetry.space_group_name_H-M   'P 1'
#
loop_
_entity.id
_entity.type
_entity.pdbx_description
1 polymer ?
#
loop_
_entity_poly.entity_id
_entity_poly.type
_entity_poly.pdbx_seq_one_letter_code
_entity_poly.pdbx_strand_id
1 'polypeptide(L)'
;AERDRQFEEFKDRKGTIINGAVKREEYGNVIVDIGRGEGILRRNEKIGREAYRIGDRIRCYIKDVRREPRGPQVFLSRTDPQFMAELFKMEVPEIYDGIIEIKAVARDPGSRAKIAVISYDNSIDPVGACVGMRGSRVQAVVNELQGEKIDIIPWNQDQATFLVNALQPAEVSKVVIDEEAGKIEVVVPDEQLSLAIGRRGQNVRLASQLTGLDIDIMTEAEESARRQAEFTERTKLFMDALDVDEMMAQLLVAEGFTNLEEVAYVELDELLSIDGFDEGTAGELQARARDNLEAANAKAMENARALGVEDSLVEFDGLTPQMLEALGKDGIKTLEDFATCADWELAGGWTTENGQRKKDEGVLEPFEMTLEEAQHLIMTARVMLGWVDPADLAQPDAEDEDAEAEA
;
A
#
# COMPACT_ATOMS: atom_id res chain seq x y z
N ALA A 1 -37.24 28.05 -2.86
CA ALA A 1 -38.13 27.60 -1.76
C ALA A 1 -38.31 26.08 -1.73
N GLU A 2 -38.98 25.45 -2.70
CA GLU A 2 -39.21 23.99 -2.67
C GLU A 2 -37.95 23.18 -3.01
N ARG A 3 -37.16 23.65 -3.99
CA ARG A 3 -35.83 23.11 -4.29
C ARG A 3 -34.87 23.24 -3.12
N ASP A 4 -34.82 24.41 -2.46
CA ASP A 4 -33.92 24.60 -1.33
C ASP A 4 -34.28 23.68 -0.15
N ARG A 5 -35.59 23.50 0.13
CA ARG A 5 -36.05 22.55 1.15
C ARG A 5 -35.63 21.10 0.84
N GLN A 6 -35.67 20.71 -0.43
CA GLN A 6 -35.22 19.38 -0.84
C GLN A 6 -33.72 19.19 -0.59
N PHE A 7 -32.89 20.20 -0.88
CA PHE A 7 -31.47 20.15 -0.55
C PHE A 7 -31.23 20.02 0.95
N GLU A 8 -31.86 20.88 1.75
CA GLU A 8 -31.72 20.88 3.21
C GLU A 8 -32.19 19.56 3.84
N GLU A 9 -33.16 18.85 3.23
CA GLU A 9 -33.63 17.55 3.72
C GLU A 9 -32.65 16.40 3.46
N PHE A 10 -31.91 16.44 2.34
CA PHE A 10 -31.03 15.34 1.93
C PHE A 10 -29.56 15.57 2.25
N LYS A 11 -29.11 16.83 2.44
CA LYS A 11 -27.70 17.13 2.75
C LYS A 11 -27.19 16.37 3.97
N ASP A 12 -28.01 16.27 5.03
CA ASP A 12 -27.66 15.62 6.29
C ASP A 12 -27.87 14.09 6.24
N ARG A 13 -28.40 13.58 5.12
CA ARG A 13 -28.62 12.16 4.86
C ARG A 13 -27.55 11.54 3.97
N LYS A 14 -26.53 12.30 3.57
CA LYS A 14 -25.33 11.76 2.91
C LYS A 14 -24.77 10.65 3.79
N GLY A 15 -24.42 9.53 3.18
CA GLY A 15 -23.90 8.38 3.91
C GLY A 15 -24.95 7.40 4.43
N THR A 16 -26.23 7.60 4.13
CA THR A 16 -27.31 6.69 4.56
C THR A 16 -27.95 5.94 3.39
N ILE A 17 -28.62 4.82 3.70
CA ILE A 17 -29.44 4.10 2.72
C ILE A 17 -30.80 4.78 2.57
N ILE A 18 -31.22 4.93 1.32
CA ILE A 18 -32.56 5.39 0.95
C ILE A 18 -33.29 4.34 0.11
N ASN A 19 -34.58 4.19 0.39
CA ASN A 19 -35.47 3.33 -0.38
C ASN A 19 -36.20 4.20 -1.40
N GLY A 20 -36.25 3.74 -2.65
CA GLY A 20 -36.96 4.42 -3.72
C GLY A 20 -37.59 3.46 -4.72
N ALA A 21 -38.24 4.02 -5.73
CA ALA A 21 -38.80 3.29 -6.86
C ALA A 21 -38.18 3.76 -8.18
N VAL A 22 -37.78 2.84 -9.05
CA VAL A 22 -37.24 3.18 -10.36
C VAL A 22 -38.32 3.86 -11.19
N LYS A 23 -38.09 5.10 -11.60
CA LYS A 23 -39.05 5.90 -12.36
C LYS A 23 -38.82 5.78 -13.87
N ARG A 24 -37.57 5.90 -14.30
CA ARG A 24 -37.15 5.84 -15.71
C ARG A 24 -35.65 5.62 -15.85
N GLU A 25 -35.22 5.19 -17.03
CA GLU A 25 -33.81 5.10 -17.40
C GLU A 25 -33.52 6.09 -18.53
N GLU A 26 -32.51 6.95 -18.33
CA GLU A 26 -32.13 8.02 -19.26
C GLU A 26 -30.63 7.92 -19.56
N TYR A 27 -30.27 7.72 -20.83
CA TYR A 27 -28.86 7.65 -21.28
C TYR A 27 -27.98 6.68 -20.45
N GLY A 28 -28.58 5.60 -19.92
CA GLY A 28 -27.91 4.60 -19.08
C GLY A 28 -27.89 4.91 -17.58
N ASN A 29 -28.38 6.08 -17.15
CA ASN A 29 -28.60 6.43 -15.75
C ASN A 29 -30.02 6.02 -15.32
N VAL A 30 -30.17 5.56 -14.09
CA VAL A 30 -31.47 5.19 -13.53
C VAL A 30 -31.94 6.32 -12.63
N ILE A 31 -33.13 6.87 -12.92
CA ILE A 31 -33.77 7.88 -12.09
C ILE A 31 -34.68 7.17 -11.10
N VAL A 32 -34.43 7.40 -9.82
CA VAL A 32 -35.13 6.78 -8.70
C VAL A 32 -35.98 7.84 -8.01
N ASP A 33 -37.27 7.56 -7.88
CA ASP A 33 -38.17 8.34 -7.04
C ASP A 33 -37.90 8.01 -5.56
N ILE A 34 -37.48 9.01 -4.80
CA ILE A 34 -37.18 8.92 -3.37
C ILE A 34 -38.25 9.63 -2.52
N GLY A 35 -39.45 9.81 -3.09
CA GLY A 35 -40.62 10.41 -2.46
C GLY A 35 -40.69 11.91 -2.66
N ARG A 36 -39.85 12.66 -1.94
CA ARG A 36 -39.84 14.14 -2.00
C ARG A 36 -38.88 14.71 -3.04
N GLY A 37 -38.30 13.85 -3.86
CA GLY A 37 -37.26 14.20 -4.82
C GLY A 37 -36.96 13.08 -5.79
N GLU A 38 -36.08 13.36 -6.76
CA GLU A 38 -35.50 12.35 -7.65
C GLU A 38 -34.02 12.19 -7.30
N GLY A 39 -33.59 10.93 -7.16
CA GLY A 39 -32.20 10.54 -7.09
C GLY A 39 -31.72 9.99 -8.43
N ILE A 40 -30.45 10.19 -8.74
CA ILE A 40 -29.82 9.66 -9.94
C ILE A 40 -28.81 8.58 -9.57
N LEU A 41 -29.02 7.37 -10.09
CA LEU A 41 -28.07 6.28 -10.04
C LEU A 41 -27.32 6.24 -11.38
N ARG A 42 -26.07 6.71 -11.38
CA ARG A 42 -25.27 6.82 -12.61
C ARG A 42 -24.87 5.44 -13.14
N ARG A 43 -24.57 5.36 -14.44
CA ARG A 43 -24.16 4.10 -15.08
C ARG A 43 -23.00 3.38 -14.38
N ASN A 44 -21.99 4.12 -13.92
CA ASN A 44 -20.83 3.61 -13.20
C ASN A 44 -21.11 3.24 -11.73
N GLU A 45 -22.27 3.64 -11.20
CA GLU A 45 -22.69 3.40 -9.82
C GLU A 45 -23.76 2.28 -9.72
N LYS A 46 -24.08 1.64 -10.85
CA LYS A 46 -25.00 0.50 -10.97
C LYS A 46 -24.25 -0.82 -10.81
N ILE A 47 -24.89 -1.80 -10.18
CA ILE A 47 -24.39 -3.17 -10.17
C ILE A 47 -24.68 -3.78 -11.55
N GLY A 48 -23.64 -4.20 -12.28
CA GLY A 48 -23.77 -4.58 -13.69
C GLY A 48 -24.69 -5.78 -13.96
N ARG A 49 -24.92 -6.66 -12.97
CA ARG A 49 -25.82 -7.82 -13.08
C ARG A 49 -27.27 -7.52 -12.70
N GLU A 50 -27.55 -6.34 -12.16
CA GLU A 50 -28.86 -5.98 -11.67
C GLU A 50 -29.75 -5.45 -12.81
N ALA A 51 -31.01 -5.90 -12.83
CA ALA A 51 -32.02 -5.37 -13.73
C ALA A 51 -32.81 -4.26 -13.03
N TYR A 52 -32.94 -3.11 -13.69
CA TYR A 52 -33.71 -1.97 -13.19
C TYR A 52 -34.92 -1.76 -14.07
N ARG A 53 -36.11 -2.20 -13.64
CA ARG A 53 -37.36 -1.98 -14.38
C ARG A 53 -38.16 -0.86 -13.73
N ILE A 54 -38.94 -0.15 -14.54
CA ILE A 54 -39.82 0.91 -14.07
C ILE A 54 -40.80 0.33 -13.04
N GLY A 55 -40.87 0.95 -11.87
CA GLY A 55 -41.68 0.53 -10.73
C GLY A 55 -40.96 -0.38 -9.72
N ASP A 56 -39.76 -0.89 -10.04
CA ASP A 56 -39.01 -1.73 -9.10
C ASP A 56 -38.60 -0.93 -7.86
N ARG A 57 -38.73 -1.55 -6.68
CA ARG A 57 -38.21 -0.98 -5.44
C ARG A 57 -36.73 -1.28 -5.33
N ILE A 58 -35.96 -0.24 -5.01
CA ILE A 58 -34.50 -0.29 -4.97
C ILE A 58 -34.02 0.42 -3.71
N ARG A 59 -33.00 -0.13 -3.06
CA ARG A 59 -32.26 0.55 -1.99
C ARG A 59 -30.99 1.14 -2.57
N CYS A 60 -30.63 2.36 -2.21
CA CYS A 60 -29.40 2.96 -2.69
C CYS A 60 -28.68 3.67 -1.55
N TYR A 61 -27.36 3.72 -1.63
CA TYR A 61 -26.56 4.59 -0.78
C TYR A 61 -26.60 6.02 -1.32
N ILE A 62 -26.83 7.01 -0.46
CA ILE A 62 -26.70 8.43 -0.82
C ILE A 62 -25.21 8.79 -0.79
N LYS A 63 -24.59 8.75 -1.97
CA LYS A 63 -23.16 9.04 -2.15
C LYS A 63 -22.88 10.53 -2.01
N ASP A 64 -23.73 11.36 -2.62
CA ASP A 64 -23.53 12.81 -2.59
C ASP A 64 -24.84 13.56 -2.84
N VAL A 65 -24.92 14.81 -2.38
CA VAL A 65 -26.05 15.71 -2.62
C VAL A 65 -25.51 17.07 -3.04
N ARG A 66 -25.72 17.43 -4.30
CA ARG A 66 -25.17 18.68 -4.87
C ARG A 66 -26.27 19.61 -5.34
N ARG A 67 -26.00 20.91 -5.31
CA ARG A 67 -26.83 21.93 -5.96
C ARG A 67 -26.38 22.06 -7.42
N GLU A 68 -27.19 21.61 -8.35
CA GLU A 68 -26.95 21.84 -9.79
C GLU A 68 -27.79 22.99 -10.33
N PRO A 69 -27.42 23.60 -11.47
CA PRO A 69 -28.20 24.67 -12.11
C PRO A 69 -29.67 24.28 -12.39
N ARG A 70 -29.94 22.98 -12.52
CA ARG A 70 -31.28 22.42 -12.77
C ARG A 70 -32.06 22.07 -11.50
N GLY A 71 -31.45 22.23 -10.32
CA GLY A 71 -32.01 21.89 -9.01
C GLY A 71 -31.05 21.02 -8.19
N PRO A 72 -31.33 20.80 -6.90
CA PRO A 72 -30.54 19.87 -6.10
C PRO A 72 -30.70 18.44 -6.63
N GLN A 73 -29.58 17.74 -6.75
CA GLN A 73 -29.54 16.39 -7.25
C GLN A 73 -28.90 15.47 -6.22
N VAL A 74 -29.57 14.36 -5.94
CA VAL A 74 -29.13 13.31 -5.03
C VAL A 74 -28.43 12.23 -5.86
N PHE A 75 -27.12 12.10 -5.70
CA PHE A 75 -26.34 11.04 -6.34
C PHE A 75 -26.41 9.77 -5.52
N LEU A 76 -26.93 8.73 -6.14
CA LEU A 76 -27.11 7.42 -5.56
C LEU A 76 -26.00 6.49 -6.04
N SER A 77 -25.63 5.55 -5.18
CA SER A 77 -24.73 4.46 -5.53
C SER A 77 -25.22 3.12 -4.99
N ARG A 78 -24.96 2.06 -5.76
CA ARG A 78 -25.05 0.67 -5.31
C ARG A 78 -23.72 -0.06 -5.41
N THR A 79 -22.69 0.57 -5.97
CA THR A 79 -21.33 0.03 -6.08
C THR A 79 -20.42 0.48 -4.95
N ASP A 80 -20.76 1.57 -4.27
CA ASP A 80 -19.96 2.09 -3.16
C ASP A 80 -19.76 1.04 -2.05
N PRO A 81 -18.54 0.86 -1.51
CA PRO A 81 -18.29 -0.04 -0.38
C PRO A 81 -19.15 0.29 0.85
N GLN A 82 -19.41 1.57 1.11
CA GLN A 82 -20.21 1.99 2.27
C GLN A 82 -21.68 1.55 2.17
N PHE A 83 -22.17 1.26 0.95
CA PHE A 83 -23.49 0.67 0.79
C PHE A 83 -23.59 -0.69 1.48
N MET A 84 -22.54 -1.52 1.39
CA MET A 84 -22.49 -2.80 2.06
C MET A 84 -22.41 -2.65 3.58
N ALA A 85 -21.57 -1.73 4.07
CA ALA A 85 -21.45 -1.46 5.51
C ALA A 85 -22.79 -1.05 6.13
N GLU A 86 -23.51 -0.14 5.49
CA GLU A 86 -24.83 0.30 5.96
C GLU A 86 -25.90 -0.80 5.87
N LEU A 87 -25.82 -1.70 4.86
CA LEU A 87 -26.71 -2.88 4.81
C LEU A 87 -26.46 -3.83 5.97
N PHE A 88 -25.19 -4.08 6.32
CA PHE A 88 -24.84 -4.88 7.49
C PHE A 88 -25.28 -4.22 8.80
N LYS A 89 -25.13 -2.90 8.92
CA LYS A 89 -25.61 -2.14 10.08
C LYS A 89 -27.14 -2.24 10.27
N MET A 90 -27.90 -2.32 9.20
CA MET A 90 -29.36 -2.56 9.26
C MET A 90 -29.72 -4.00 9.66
N GLU A 91 -28.91 -4.99 9.24
CA GLU A 91 -29.20 -6.42 9.41
C GLU A 91 -28.64 -6.99 10.72
N VAL A 92 -27.58 -6.40 11.27
CA VAL A 92 -26.84 -6.87 12.45
C VAL A 92 -26.97 -5.84 13.58
N PRO A 93 -27.83 -6.08 14.59
CA PRO A 93 -28.02 -5.16 15.72
C PRO A 93 -26.72 -4.85 16.48
N GLU A 94 -25.83 -5.82 16.60
CA GLU A 94 -24.54 -5.67 17.28
C GLU A 94 -23.64 -4.63 16.59
N ILE A 95 -23.78 -4.43 15.26
CA ILE A 95 -23.10 -3.36 14.52
C ILE A 95 -23.80 -2.03 14.74
N TYR A 96 -25.14 -2.02 14.78
CA TYR A 96 -25.91 -0.81 15.05
C TYR A 96 -25.63 -0.24 16.45
N ASP A 97 -25.52 -1.11 17.45
CA ASP A 97 -25.23 -0.76 18.84
C ASP A 97 -23.75 -0.42 19.08
N GLY A 98 -22.89 -0.56 18.06
CA GLY A 98 -21.45 -0.28 18.13
C GLY A 98 -20.63 -1.30 18.92
N ILE A 99 -21.18 -2.49 19.18
CA ILE A 99 -20.47 -3.59 19.83
C ILE A 99 -19.49 -4.24 18.84
N ILE A 100 -19.92 -4.37 17.58
CA ILE A 100 -19.11 -4.82 16.46
C ILE A 100 -18.85 -3.62 15.55
N GLU A 101 -17.60 -3.44 15.14
CA GLU A 101 -17.22 -2.43 14.17
C GLU A 101 -16.75 -3.09 12.86
N ILE A 102 -17.19 -2.53 11.73
CA ILE A 102 -16.65 -2.87 10.42
C ILE A 102 -15.42 -1.97 10.18
N LYS A 103 -14.23 -2.55 10.24
CA LYS A 103 -12.95 -1.82 10.08
C LYS A 103 -12.64 -1.49 8.63
N ALA A 104 -12.93 -2.40 7.72
CA ALA A 104 -12.64 -2.22 6.30
C ALA A 104 -13.62 -3.00 5.43
N VAL A 105 -13.84 -2.48 4.21
CA VAL A 105 -14.67 -3.12 3.18
C VAL A 105 -13.94 -3.05 1.84
N ALA A 106 -13.60 -4.20 1.29
CA ALA A 106 -13.06 -4.33 -0.05
C ALA A 106 -14.09 -5.01 -0.96
N ARG A 107 -14.40 -4.40 -2.11
CA ARG A 107 -15.56 -4.81 -2.90
C ARG A 107 -15.32 -4.77 -4.40
N ASP A 108 -15.67 -5.86 -5.07
CA ASP A 108 -15.84 -5.97 -6.52
C ASP A 108 -17.35 -6.11 -6.82
N PRO A 109 -18.07 -4.99 -7.06
CA PRO A 109 -19.52 -4.93 -7.02
C PRO A 109 -20.22 -5.94 -7.94
N GLY A 110 -21.15 -6.71 -7.37
CA GLY A 110 -21.90 -7.75 -8.09
C GLY A 110 -21.12 -9.05 -8.33
N SER A 111 -19.91 -9.17 -7.80
CA SER A 111 -19.11 -10.40 -7.85
C SER A 111 -18.73 -10.90 -6.46
N ARG A 112 -17.84 -10.19 -5.77
CA ARG A 112 -17.28 -10.62 -4.49
C ARG A 112 -16.85 -9.43 -3.64
N ALA A 113 -16.98 -9.56 -2.33
CA ALA A 113 -16.48 -8.60 -1.35
C ALA A 113 -15.86 -9.31 -0.16
N LYS A 114 -14.99 -8.60 0.54
CA LYS A 114 -14.46 -8.96 1.85
C LYS A 114 -14.77 -7.82 2.82
N ILE A 115 -15.24 -8.16 4.02
CA ILE A 115 -15.44 -7.21 5.10
C ILE A 115 -14.61 -7.62 6.31
N ALA A 116 -13.94 -6.67 6.94
CA ALA A 116 -13.17 -6.89 8.16
C ALA A 116 -13.97 -6.40 9.36
N VAL A 117 -14.21 -7.26 10.34
CA VAL A 117 -15.02 -6.96 11.51
C VAL A 117 -14.27 -7.26 12.81
N ILE A 118 -14.43 -6.39 13.80
CA ILE A 118 -13.91 -6.58 15.16
C ILE A 118 -15.07 -6.46 16.15
N SER A 119 -15.04 -7.25 17.22
CA SER A 119 -15.92 -7.07 18.39
C SER A 119 -15.17 -6.38 19.51
N TYR A 120 -15.79 -5.39 20.14
CA TYR A 120 -15.30 -4.79 21.39
C TYR A 120 -15.75 -5.56 22.63
N ASP A 121 -16.63 -6.55 22.46
CA ASP A 121 -17.04 -7.48 23.50
C ASP A 121 -16.50 -8.89 23.22
N ASN A 122 -15.61 -9.37 24.10
CA ASN A 122 -14.99 -10.69 23.99
C ASN A 122 -15.98 -11.86 24.11
N SER A 123 -17.20 -11.61 24.60
CA SER A 123 -18.26 -12.62 24.68
C SER A 123 -19.00 -12.82 23.35
N ILE A 124 -18.80 -11.94 22.39
CA ILE A 124 -19.48 -11.94 21.09
C ILE A 124 -18.47 -12.24 19.98
N ASP A 125 -18.73 -13.31 19.24
CA ASP A 125 -18.00 -13.60 17.99
C ASP A 125 -18.49 -12.68 16.87
N PRO A 126 -17.65 -11.78 16.34
CA PRO A 126 -18.08 -10.82 15.32
C PRO A 126 -18.47 -11.49 14.00
N VAL A 127 -17.81 -12.60 13.63
CA VAL A 127 -18.10 -13.31 12.39
C VAL A 127 -19.43 -14.04 12.52
N GLY A 128 -19.62 -14.82 13.58
CA GLY A 128 -20.87 -15.51 13.87
C GLY A 128 -22.06 -14.58 14.00
N ALA A 129 -21.86 -13.40 14.60
CA ALA A 129 -22.87 -12.35 14.62
C ALA A 129 -23.22 -11.90 13.19
N CYS A 130 -22.26 -11.47 12.37
CA CYS A 130 -22.56 -11.01 11.02
C CYS A 130 -23.18 -12.09 10.10
N VAL A 131 -22.82 -13.36 10.29
CA VAL A 131 -23.39 -14.50 9.53
C VAL A 131 -24.84 -14.78 9.96
N GLY A 132 -25.11 -14.81 11.27
CA GLY A 132 -26.41 -15.18 11.82
C GLY A 132 -26.75 -16.67 11.68
N MET A 133 -27.93 -17.06 12.14
CA MET A 133 -28.36 -18.47 12.16
C MET A 133 -28.37 -19.06 10.75
N ARG A 134 -27.45 -20.01 10.48
CA ARG A 134 -27.25 -20.62 9.15
C ARG A 134 -27.03 -19.60 8.03
N GLY A 135 -26.37 -18.48 8.33
CA GLY A 135 -26.10 -17.46 7.32
C GLY A 135 -27.28 -16.55 6.98
N SER A 136 -28.36 -16.55 7.78
CA SER A 136 -29.57 -15.79 7.46
C SER A 136 -29.32 -14.29 7.25
N ARG A 137 -28.44 -13.69 8.05
CA ARG A 137 -28.14 -12.25 8.03
C ARG A 137 -27.28 -11.91 6.81
N VAL A 138 -26.15 -12.58 6.65
CA VAL A 138 -25.28 -12.39 5.46
C VAL A 138 -26.05 -12.67 4.17
N GLN A 139 -26.93 -13.68 4.13
CA GLN A 139 -27.71 -14.00 2.94
C GLN A 139 -28.73 -12.90 2.59
N ALA A 140 -29.29 -12.19 3.57
CA ALA A 140 -30.17 -11.05 3.33
C ALA A 140 -29.42 -9.92 2.59
N VAL A 141 -28.18 -9.63 3.01
CA VAL A 141 -27.30 -8.65 2.34
C VAL A 141 -26.87 -9.14 0.96
N VAL A 142 -26.45 -10.40 0.82
CA VAL A 142 -26.09 -11.03 -0.47
C VAL A 142 -27.26 -10.93 -1.47
N ASN A 143 -28.48 -11.18 -1.02
CA ASN A 143 -29.67 -11.10 -1.86
C ASN A 143 -29.95 -9.65 -2.31
N GLU A 144 -29.75 -8.67 -1.44
CA GLU A 144 -29.87 -7.24 -1.80
C GLU A 144 -28.83 -6.83 -2.86
N LEU A 145 -27.63 -7.40 -2.79
CA LEU A 145 -26.52 -7.15 -3.72
C LEU A 145 -26.49 -8.09 -4.94
N GLN A 146 -27.63 -8.73 -5.26
CA GLN A 146 -27.80 -9.58 -6.45
C GLN A 146 -26.83 -10.78 -6.51
N GLY A 147 -26.61 -11.44 -5.37
CA GLY A 147 -25.79 -12.65 -5.31
C GLY A 147 -24.29 -12.40 -5.26
N GLU A 148 -23.87 -11.19 -4.88
CA GLU A 148 -22.47 -10.88 -4.56
C GLU A 148 -21.98 -11.76 -3.42
N LYS A 149 -20.85 -12.47 -3.59
CA LYS A 149 -20.29 -13.34 -2.55
C LYS A 149 -19.58 -12.50 -1.50
N ILE A 150 -19.94 -12.64 -0.22
CA ILE A 150 -19.36 -11.84 0.86
C ILE A 150 -18.56 -12.76 1.78
N ASP A 151 -17.26 -12.49 1.93
CA ASP A 151 -16.42 -13.10 2.93
C ASP A 151 -16.33 -12.17 4.15
N ILE A 152 -16.59 -12.70 5.34
CA ILE A 152 -16.55 -11.94 6.61
C ILE A 152 -15.30 -12.39 7.35
N ILE A 153 -14.38 -11.45 7.53
CA ILE A 153 -13.02 -11.71 8.02
C ILE A 153 -12.88 -11.09 9.42
N PRO A 154 -12.40 -11.84 10.42
CA PRO A 154 -12.07 -11.25 11.72
C PRO A 154 -10.85 -10.33 11.56
N TRP A 155 -11.02 -9.06 11.93
CA TRP A 155 -9.91 -8.10 11.94
C TRP A 155 -8.98 -8.38 13.12
N ASN A 156 -7.68 -8.19 12.91
CA ASN A 156 -6.66 -8.31 13.96
C ASN A 156 -5.67 -7.13 13.85
N GLN A 157 -5.12 -6.71 14.99
CA GLN A 157 -4.04 -5.72 15.06
C GLN A 157 -2.74 -6.30 14.48
N ASP A 158 -2.49 -7.59 14.68
CA ASP A 158 -1.37 -8.27 14.06
C ASP A 158 -1.60 -8.41 12.54
N GLN A 159 -0.78 -7.71 11.76
CA GLN A 159 -0.94 -7.62 10.31
C GLN A 159 -0.78 -8.98 9.63
N ALA A 160 0.16 -9.81 10.07
CA ALA A 160 0.38 -11.14 9.53
C ALA A 160 -0.88 -12.02 9.71
N THR A 161 -1.44 -12.05 10.92
CA THR A 161 -2.69 -12.79 11.19
C THR A 161 -3.86 -12.23 10.38
N PHE A 162 -3.99 -10.90 10.29
CA PHE A 162 -5.07 -10.28 9.52
C PHE A 162 -4.96 -10.58 8.01
N LEU A 163 -3.75 -10.56 7.45
CA LEU A 163 -3.46 -10.92 6.07
C LEU A 163 -3.81 -12.37 5.75
N VAL A 164 -3.41 -13.31 6.60
CA VAL A 164 -3.76 -14.74 6.46
C VAL A 164 -5.28 -14.91 6.44
N ASN A 165 -5.99 -14.22 7.34
CA ASN A 165 -7.46 -14.24 7.36
C ASN A 165 -8.05 -13.62 6.07
N ALA A 166 -7.47 -12.52 5.56
CA ALA A 166 -7.94 -11.85 4.35
C ALA A 166 -7.81 -12.71 3.08
N LEU A 167 -6.78 -13.58 3.01
CA LEU A 167 -6.54 -14.46 1.87
C LEU A 167 -7.45 -15.70 1.83
N GLN A 168 -8.26 -15.95 2.87
CA GLN A 168 -9.23 -17.03 2.87
C GLN A 168 -10.09 -17.02 1.60
N PRO A 169 -10.33 -18.18 0.98
CA PRO A 169 -10.16 -19.54 1.53
C PRO A 169 -8.79 -20.21 1.28
N ALA A 170 -7.80 -19.51 0.72
CA ALA A 170 -6.49 -20.10 0.50
C ALA A 170 -5.72 -20.27 1.82
N GLU A 171 -5.05 -21.40 1.98
CA GLU A 171 -4.15 -21.66 3.10
C GLU A 171 -2.77 -21.06 2.80
N VAL A 172 -2.21 -20.37 3.79
CA VAL A 172 -0.92 -19.69 3.70
C VAL A 172 0.10 -20.49 4.50
N SER A 173 1.26 -20.78 3.90
CA SER A 173 2.35 -21.48 4.57
C SER A 173 3.19 -20.54 5.43
N LYS A 174 3.58 -19.39 4.87
CA LYS A 174 4.48 -18.41 5.49
C LYS A 174 4.16 -17.01 4.98
N VAL A 175 4.32 -16.02 5.85
CA VAL A 175 4.29 -14.60 5.50
C VAL A 175 5.68 -14.04 5.78
N VAL A 176 6.26 -13.38 4.79
CA VAL A 176 7.51 -12.63 4.90
C VAL A 176 7.15 -11.16 4.71
N ILE A 177 7.44 -10.36 5.73
CA ILE A 177 7.21 -8.93 5.69
C ILE A 177 8.52 -8.29 5.30
N ASP A 178 8.51 -7.53 4.21
CA ASP A 178 9.62 -6.69 3.79
C ASP A 178 9.30 -5.25 4.25
N GLU A 179 9.88 -4.87 5.39
CA GLU A 179 9.65 -3.55 6.00
C GLU A 179 10.24 -2.42 5.17
N GLU A 180 11.30 -2.68 4.40
CA GLU A 180 12.00 -1.70 3.56
C GLU A 180 11.24 -1.44 2.27
N ALA A 181 10.77 -2.48 1.59
CA ALA A 181 10.03 -2.33 0.33
C ALA A 181 8.54 -1.97 0.50
N GLY A 182 8.03 -1.98 1.74
CA GLY A 182 6.61 -1.80 2.04
C GLY A 182 5.72 -2.89 1.39
N LYS A 183 6.30 -4.07 1.13
CA LYS A 183 5.67 -5.20 0.44
C LYS A 183 5.58 -6.39 1.37
N ILE A 184 4.54 -7.20 1.17
CA ILE A 184 4.38 -8.44 1.92
C ILE A 184 4.34 -9.61 0.95
N GLU A 185 5.23 -10.55 1.18
CA GLU A 185 5.35 -11.76 0.40
C GLU A 185 4.66 -12.90 1.14
N VAL A 186 3.74 -13.55 0.43
CA VAL A 186 2.94 -14.64 0.97
C VAL A 186 3.29 -15.91 0.23
N VAL A 187 3.83 -16.87 0.97
CA VAL A 187 4.18 -18.19 0.46
C VAL A 187 2.99 -19.12 0.66
N VAL A 188 2.55 -19.73 -0.43
CA VAL A 188 1.44 -20.70 -0.44
C VAL A 188 1.88 -22.03 -1.06
N PRO A 189 1.23 -23.15 -0.71
CA PRO A 189 1.43 -24.40 -1.43
C PRO A 189 1.06 -24.26 -2.91
N ASP A 190 1.73 -25.02 -3.79
CA ASP A 190 1.49 -24.95 -5.25
C ASP A 190 0.02 -25.18 -5.62
N GLU A 191 -0.69 -26.07 -4.91
CA GLU A 191 -2.12 -26.30 -5.14
C GLU A 191 -3.02 -25.11 -4.73
N GLN A 192 -2.57 -24.26 -3.82
CA GLN A 192 -3.31 -23.11 -3.30
C GLN A 192 -3.03 -21.83 -4.09
N LEU A 193 -1.97 -21.75 -4.90
CA LEU A 193 -1.57 -20.56 -5.65
C LEU A 193 -2.73 -19.96 -6.47
N SER A 194 -3.43 -20.81 -7.23
CA SER A 194 -4.57 -20.39 -8.05
C SER A 194 -5.75 -19.85 -7.21
N LEU A 195 -5.95 -20.42 -6.02
CA LEU A 195 -7.00 -19.99 -5.10
C LEU A 195 -6.65 -18.66 -4.41
N ALA A 196 -5.39 -18.52 -4.01
CA ALA A 196 -4.85 -17.35 -3.34
C ALA A 196 -4.89 -16.11 -4.25
N ILE A 197 -4.48 -16.25 -5.51
CA ILE A 197 -4.61 -15.20 -6.53
C ILE A 197 -6.08 -14.97 -6.88
N GLY A 198 -6.83 -16.06 -7.09
CA GLY A 198 -8.22 -16.03 -7.52
C GLY A 198 -8.40 -15.63 -8.99
N ARG A 199 -9.63 -15.70 -9.49
CA ARG A 199 -9.94 -15.41 -10.90
C ARG A 199 -9.56 -13.97 -11.26
N ARG A 200 -8.60 -13.78 -12.16
CA ARG A 200 -8.05 -12.47 -12.56
C ARG A 200 -7.49 -11.66 -11.37
N GLY A 201 -6.85 -12.34 -10.42
CA GLY A 201 -6.30 -11.69 -9.23
C GLY A 201 -7.37 -11.11 -8.29
N GLN A 202 -8.64 -11.56 -8.39
CA GLN A 202 -9.72 -10.97 -7.59
C GLN A 202 -9.50 -11.18 -6.09
N ASN A 203 -8.95 -12.31 -5.65
CA ASN A 203 -8.81 -12.58 -4.22
C ASN A 203 -7.68 -11.75 -3.61
N VAL A 204 -6.49 -11.77 -4.23
CA VAL A 204 -5.34 -10.96 -3.80
C VAL A 204 -5.65 -9.46 -3.84
N ARG A 205 -6.35 -8.97 -4.87
CA ARG A 205 -6.74 -7.55 -4.96
C ARG A 205 -7.71 -7.14 -3.85
N LEU A 206 -8.69 -7.99 -3.53
CA LEU A 206 -9.61 -7.71 -2.43
C LEU A 206 -8.90 -7.79 -1.07
N ALA A 207 -7.95 -8.71 -0.90
CA ALA A 207 -7.14 -8.78 0.31
C ALA A 207 -6.28 -7.53 0.46
N SER A 208 -5.58 -7.11 -0.59
CA SER A 208 -4.73 -5.90 -0.61
C SER A 208 -5.54 -4.63 -0.32
N GLN A 209 -6.73 -4.49 -0.91
CA GLN A 209 -7.64 -3.37 -0.60
C GLN A 209 -8.18 -3.41 0.83
N LEU A 210 -8.34 -4.60 1.42
CA LEU A 210 -8.87 -4.76 2.77
C LEU A 210 -7.81 -4.47 3.83
N THR A 211 -6.56 -4.89 3.59
CA THR A 211 -5.44 -4.71 4.51
C THR A 211 -4.70 -3.39 4.31
N GLY A 212 -4.79 -2.79 3.12
CA GLY A 212 -4.00 -1.63 2.72
C GLY A 212 -2.55 -1.98 2.33
N LEU A 213 -2.24 -3.27 2.16
CA LEU A 213 -0.88 -3.76 1.93
C LEU A 213 -0.70 -4.19 0.47
N ASP A 214 0.52 -4.05 -0.07
CA ASP A 214 0.89 -4.63 -1.36
C ASP A 214 1.30 -6.11 -1.13
N ILE A 215 0.55 -7.03 -1.75
CA ILE A 215 0.66 -8.46 -1.47
C ILE A 215 1.18 -9.16 -2.72
N ASP A 216 2.37 -9.75 -2.62
CA ASP A 216 2.89 -10.69 -3.61
C ASP A 216 2.68 -12.13 -3.14
N ILE A 217 2.32 -13.02 -4.07
CA ILE A 217 2.03 -14.42 -3.76
C ILE A 217 2.93 -15.31 -4.59
N MET A 218 3.72 -16.14 -3.90
CA MET A 218 4.64 -17.09 -4.52
C MET A 218 4.50 -18.49 -3.94
N THR A 219 5.01 -19.48 -4.64
CA THR A 219 5.03 -20.86 -4.12
C THR A 219 6.24 -21.14 -3.25
N GLU A 220 6.19 -22.21 -2.46
CA GLU A 220 7.34 -22.67 -1.67
C GLU A 220 8.56 -22.99 -2.56
N ALA A 221 8.32 -23.48 -3.78
CA ALA A 221 9.38 -23.75 -4.74
C ALA A 221 10.01 -22.45 -5.27
N GLU A 222 9.19 -21.43 -5.55
CA GLU A 222 9.67 -20.11 -5.99
C GLU A 222 10.46 -19.40 -4.88
N GLU A 223 9.96 -19.41 -3.65
CA GLU A 223 10.66 -18.81 -2.49
C GLU A 223 12.00 -19.52 -2.23
N SER A 224 12.04 -20.85 -2.32
CA SER A 224 13.27 -21.63 -2.18
C SER A 224 14.27 -21.34 -3.30
N ALA A 225 13.80 -21.24 -4.56
CA ALA A 225 14.65 -20.90 -5.70
C ALA A 225 15.22 -19.49 -5.59
N ARG A 226 14.41 -18.52 -5.14
CA ARG A 226 14.86 -17.15 -4.88
C ARG A 226 15.92 -17.11 -3.78
N ARG A 227 15.68 -17.74 -2.63
CA ARG A 227 16.66 -17.82 -1.54
C ARG A 227 17.99 -18.44 -2.00
N GLN A 228 17.92 -19.49 -2.82
CA GLN A 228 19.14 -20.11 -3.37
C GLN A 228 19.88 -19.18 -4.34
N ALA A 229 19.15 -18.43 -5.16
CA ALA A 229 19.74 -17.45 -6.08
C ALA A 229 20.42 -16.32 -5.30
N GLU A 230 19.73 -15.72 -4.33
CA GLU A 230 20.27 -14.68 -3.44
C GLU A 230 21.49 -15.18 -2.66
N PHE A 231 21.44 -16.40 -2.12
CA PHE A 231 22.57 -17.01 -1.43
C PHE A 231 23.80 -17.15 -2.35
N THR A 232 23.58 -17.57 -3.60
CA THR A 232 24.65 -17.73 -4.59
C THR A 232 25.23 -16.39 -5.02
N GLU A 233 24.37 -15.39 -5.22
CA GLU A 233 24.77 -14.03 -5.58
C GLU A 233 25.59 -13.37 -4.48
N ARG A 234 25.13 -13.41 -3.23
CA ARG A 234 25.85 -12.88 -2.06
C ARG A 234 27.16 -13.63 -1.82
N THR A 235 27.16 -14.96 -1.97
CA THR A 235 28.41 -15.75 -1.88
C THR A 235 29.42 -15.25 -2.90
N LYS A 236 28.99 -15.06 -4.15
CA LYS A 236 29.86 -14.53 -5.21
C LYS A 236 30.34 -13.12 -4.92
N LEU A 237 29.47 -12.25 -4.41
CA LEU A 237 29.84 -10.89 -3.98
C LEU A 237 31.00 -10.94 -2.98
N PHE A 238 30.88 -11.76 -1.93
CA PHE A 238 31.94 -11.87 -0.92
C PHE A 238 33.21 -12.52 -1.45
N MET A 239 33.11 -13.55 -2.29
CA MET A 239 34.28 -14.14 -2.95
C MET A 239 35.04 -13.11 -3.78
N ASP A 240 34.34 -12.36 -4.64
CA ASP A 240 34.94 -11.41 -5.56
C ASP A 240 35.49 -10.17 -4.82
N ALA A 241 34.78 -9.69 -3.79
CA ALA A 241 35.13 -8.45 -3.10
C ALA A 241 36.13 -8.63 -1.95
N LEU A 242 36.05 -9.74 -1.21
CA LEU A 242 36.90 -10.02 -0.05
C LEU A 242 38.06 -10.97 -0.39
N ASP A 243 38.14 -11.50 -1.61
CA ASP A 243 39.16 -12.47 -2.06
C ASP A 243 39.26 -13.68 -1.09
N VAL A 244 38.09 -14.24 -0.79
CA VAL A 244 37.92 -15.40 0.08
C VAL A 244 37.51 -16.62 -0.74
N ASP A 245 37.73 -17.81 -0.18
CA ASP A 245 37.21 -19.03 -0.78
C ASP A 245 35.68 -19.14 -0.60
N GLU A 246 35.08 -20.05 -1.37
CA GLU A 246 33.64 -20.28 -1.37
C GLU A 246 33.11 -20.68 0.01
N MET A 247 33.88 -21.41 0.81
CA MET A 247 33.44 -21.87 2.13
C MET A 247 33.30 -20.69 3.10
N MET A 248 34.30 -19.80 3.13
CA MET A 248 34.26 -18.60 3.97
C MET A 248 33.15 -17.63 3.53
N ALA A 249 32.95 -17.45 2.23
CA ALA A 249 31.86 -16.64 1.72
C ALA A 249 30.48 -17.20 2.09
N GLN A 250 30.29 -18.53 1.98
CA GLN A 250 29.04 -19.18 2.38
C GLN A 250 28.75 -19.05 3.88
N LEU A 251 29.78 -19.07 4.72
CA LEU A 251 29.63 -18.85 6.16
C LEU A 251 29.15 -17.43 6.47
N LEU A 252 29.71 -16.40 5.81
CA LEU A 252 29.24 -15.02 5.95
C LEU A 252 27.75 -14.89 5.56
N VAL A 253 27.36 -15.46 4.41
CA VAL A 253 25.94 -15.39 3.99
C VAL A 253 25.03 -16.16 4.94
N ALA A 254 25.47 -17.31 5.47
CA ALA A 254 24.69 -18.13 6.39
C ALA A 254 24.45 -17.45 7.74
N GLU A 255 25.39 -16.63 8.20
CA GLU A 255 25.27 -15.81 9.41
C GLU A 255 24.43 -14.53 9.19
N GLY A 256 24.03 -14.27 7.95
CA GLY A 256 23.06 -13.23 7.61
C GLY A 256 23.63 -12.00 6.93
N PHE A 257 24.96 -11.94 6.69
CA PHE A 257 25.58 -10.80 6.02
C PHE A 257 25.05 -10.64 4.60
N THR A 258 24.49 -9.48 4.29
CA THR A 258 23.82 -9.17 3.03
C THR A 258 24.69 -8.36 2.07
N ASN A 259 25.57 -7.52 2.61
CA ASN A 259 26.39 -6.57 1.86
C ASN A 259 27.78 -6.38 2.50
N LEU A 260 28.66 -5.63 1.82
CA LEU A 260 30.04 -5.39 2.28
C LEU A 260 30.13 -4.41 3.45
N GLU A 261 29.17 -3.50 3.61
CA GLU A 261 29.18 -2.50 4.68
C GLU A 261 28.96 -3.15 6.03
N GLU A 262 28.01 -4.10 6.11
CA GLU A 262 27.79 -4.92 7.30
C GLU A 262 29.10 -5.62 7.70
N VAL A 263 29.78 -6.29 6.76
CA VAL A 263 31.05 -6.97 7.07
C VAL A 263 32.13 -5.96 7.51
N ALA A 264 32.20 -4.78 6.90
CA ALA A 264 33.23 -3.78 7.17
C ALA A 264 33.12 -3.15 8.57
N TYR A 265 31.89 -2.97 9.07
CA TYR A 265 31.58 -2.16 10.24
C TYR A 265 30.89 -2.89 11.40
N VAL A 266 30.53 -4.17 11.23
CA VAL A 266 30.01 -4.99 12.32
C VAL A 266 31.00 -5.09 13.48
N GLU A 267 30.49 -5.32 14.70
CA GLU A 267 31.36 -5.62 15.84
C GLU A 267 32.17 -6.90 15.57
N LEU A 268 33.45 -6.86 15.95
CA LEU A 268 34.37 -7.98 15.70
C LEU A 268 33.86 -9.28 16.35
N ASP A 269 33.19 -9.19 17.50
CA ASP A 269 32.64 -10.32 18.23
C ASP A 269 31.58 -11.10 17.42
N GLU A 270 30.85 -10.44 16.52
CA GLU A 270 29.88 -11.12 15.65
C GLU A 270 30.59 -11.96 14.58
N LEU A 271 31.67 -11.45 13.98
CA LEU A 271 32.50 -12.21 13.04
C LEU A 271 33.26 -13.36 13.74
N LEU A 272 33.65 -13.17 14.99
CA LEU A 272 34.29 -14.21 15.80
C LEU A 272 33.33 -15.31 16.24
N SER A 273 32.02 -15.05 16.21
CA SER A 273 31.00 -16.06 16.51
C SER A 273 30.88 -17.12 15.40
N ILE A 274 31.34 -16.80 14.19
CA ILE A 274 31.32 -17.67 13.02
C ILE A 274 32.36 -18.78 13.20
N ASP A 275 31.92 -20.04 13.09
CA ASP A 275 32.81 -21.18 13.25
C ASP A 275 33.91 -21.18 12.16
N GLY A 276 35.16 -21.23 12.61
CA GLY A 276 36.34 -21.16 11.73
C GLY A 276 36.95 -19.77 11.57
N PHE A 277 36.38 -18.73 12.17
CA PHE A 277 36.94 -17.37 12.14
C PHE A 277 37.73 -17.11 13.43
N ASP A 278 38.93 -16.52 13.27
CA ASP A 278 39.75 -16.04 14.38
C ASP A 278 39.94 -14.51 14.30
N GLU A 279 40.50 -13.89 15.34
CA GLU A 279 40.72 -12.42 15.39
C GLU A 279 41.53 -11.91 14.20
N GLY A 280 42.48 -12.72 13.71
CA GLY A 280 43.27 -12.37 12.53
C GLY A 280 42.43 -12.36 11.25
N THR A 281 41.68 -13.42 11.01
CA THR A 281 40.83 -13.60 9.83
C THR A 281 39.71 -12.57 9.81
N ALA A 282 38.99 -12.40 10.93
CA ALA A 282 37.92 -11.41 11.05
C ALA A 282 38.45 -9.99 10.79
N GLY A 283 39.57 -9.61 11.41
CA GLY A 283 40.20 -8.32 11.17
C GLY A 283 40.64 -8.10 9.72
N GLU A 284 41.14 -9.15 9.06
CA GLU A 284 41.52 -9.10 7.65
C GLU A 284 40.31 -8.94 6.73
N LEU A 285 39.20 -9.65 7.00
CA LEU A 285 37.97 -9.51 6.24
C LEU A 285 37.39 -8.11 6.34
N GLN A 286 37.36 -7.52 7.53
CA GLN A 286 36.92 -6.13 7.71
C GLN A 286 37.82 -5.15 6.96
N ALA A 287 39.14 -5.35 7.02
CA ALA A 287 40.09 -4.50 6.31
C ALA A 287 39.87 -4.59 4.79
N ARG A 288 39.73 -5.79 4.23
CA ARG A 288 39.45 -5.99 2.80
C ARG A 288 38.11 -5.42 2.37
N ALA A 289 37.08 -5.56 3.20
CA ALA A 289 35.76 -4.97 2.95
C ALA A 289 35.86 -3.44 2.87
N ARG A 290 36.52 -2.80 3.84
CA ARG A 290 36.75 -1.35 3.86
C ARG A 290 37.58 -0.89 2.67
N ASP A 291 38.68 -1.57 2.37
CA ASP A 291 39.53 -1.24 1.23
C ASP A 291 38.76 -1.32 -0.10
N ASN A 292 37.88 -2.32 -0.25
CA ASN A 292 37.03 -2.46 -1.43
C ASN A 292 36.00 -1.33 -1.53
N LEU A 293 35.32 -1.01 -0.43
CA LEU A 293 34.37 0.10 -0.35
C LEU A 293 35.05 1.44 -0.65
N GLU A 294 36.23 1.70 -0.08
CA GLU A 294 37.02 2.91 -0.35
C GLU A 294 37.46 2.99 -1.82
N ALA A 295 37.92 1.88 -2.40
CA ALA A 295 38.30 1.83 -3.81
C ALA A 295 37.09 2.06 -4.75
N ALA A 296 35.94 1.46 -4.43
CA ALA A 296 34.69 1.68 -5.15
C ALA A 296 34.25 3.14 -5.07
N ASN A 297 34.29 3.73 -3.87
CA ASN A 297 33.94 5.12 -3.62
C ASN A 297 34.89 6.09 -4.34
N ALA A 298 36.20 5.83 -4.32
CA ALA A 298 37.18 6.64 -5.04
C ALA A 298 36.94 6.61 -6.56
N LYS A 299 36.64 5.43 -7.11
CA LYS A 299 36.31 5.27 -8.53
C LYS A 299 34.99 5.94 -8.90
N ALA A 300 33.97 5.82 -8.05
CA ALA A 300 32.70 6.49 -8.26
C ALA A 300 32.85 8.01 -8.23
N MET A 301 33.67 8.52 -7.31
CA MET A 301 34.03 9.93 -7.24
C MET A 301 34.73 10.41 -8.52
N GLU A 302 35.69 9.65 -9.05
CA GLU A 302 36.36 9.96 -10.32
C GLU A 302 35.37 10.00 -11.49
N ASN A 303 34.46 9.03 -11.55
CA ASN A 303 33.41 8.98 -12.57
C ASN A 303 32.44 10.17 -12.46
N ALA A 304 32.01 10.51 -11.25
CA ALA A 304 31.14 11.67 -10.98
C ALA A 304 31.80 12.97 -11.47
N ARG A 305 33.09 13.16 -11.18
CA ARG A 305 33.86 14.31 -11.70
C ARG A 305 33.96 14.30 -13.21
N ALA A 306 34.16 13.14 -13.84
CA ALA A 306 34.21 13.01 -15.29
C ALA A 306 32.86 13.33 -15.96
N LEU A 307 31.74 13.08 -15.28
CA LEU A 307 30.38 13.44 -15.70
C LEU A 307 30.07 14.94 -15.50
N GLY A 308 30.94 15.65 -14.79
CA GLY A 308 30.87 17.09 -14.57
C GLY A 308 30.17 17.49 -13.27
N VAL A 309 30.12 16.61 -12.27
CA VAL A 309 29.62 16.94 -10.93
C VAL A 309 30.56 17.95 -10.26
N GLU A 310 30.00 19.06 -9.80
CA GLU A 310 30.70 20.21 -9.22
C GLU A 310 30.91 20.08 -7.71
N ASP A 311 31.90 20.80 -7.17
CA ASP A 311 32.22 20.81 -5.73
C ASP A 311 31.01 21.12 -4.85
N SER A 312 30.09 21.97 -5.34
CA SER A 312 28.87 22.33 -4.62
C SER A 312 28.01 21.13 -4.22
N LEU A 313 27.94 20.10 -5.08
CA LEU A 313 27.19 18.88 -4.81
C LEU A 313 28.05 17.84 -4.07
N VAL A 314 29.36 17.84 -4.30
CA VAL A 314 30.30 16.90 -3.66
C VAL A 314 30.48 17.20 -2.18
N GLU A 315 30.49 18.47 -1.80
CA GLU A 315 30.64 18.93 -0.42
C GLU A 315 29.32 18.88 0.36
N PHE A 316 28.22 18.43 -0.26
CA PHE A 316 26.93 18.32 0.38
C PHE A 316 26.87 17.06 1.27
N ASP A 317 26.62 17.27 2.56
CA ASP A 317 26.50 16.18 3.54
C ASP A 317 25.28 15.31 3.24
N GLY A 318 25.46 13.99 3.29
CA GLY A 318 24.38 13.01 3.07
C GLY A 318 24.38 12.33 1.70
N LEU A 319 25.30 12.69 0.79
CA LEU A 319 25.49 11.99 -0.49
C LEU A 319 26.77 11.16 -0.49
N THR A 320 26.66 9.88 -0.82
CA THR A 320 27.83 9.01 -0.99
C THR A 320 28.47 9.25 -2.37
N PRO A 321 29.77 8.92 -2.56
CA PRO A 321 30.41 9.01 -3.88
C PRO A 321 29.70 8.21 -4.98
N GLN A 322 29.03 7.11 -4.62
CA GLN A 322 28.25 6.30 -5.54
C GLN A 322 26.94 6.98 -5.93
N MET A 323 26.26 7.63 -4.98
CA MET A 323 25.08 8.46 -5.26
C MET A 323 25.45 9.64 -6.18
N LEU A 324 26.58 10.30 -5.94
CA LEU A 324 27.08 11.38 -6.79
C LEU A 324 27.34 10.92 -8.25
N GLU A 325 27.85 9.70 -8.43
CA GLU A 325 27.99 9.13 -9.77
C GLU A 325 26.61 8.92 -10.45
N ALA A 326 25.63 8.40 -9.72
CA ALA A 326 24.27 8.19 -10.22
C ALA A 326 23.58 9.50 -10.61
N LEU A 327 23.63 10.52 -9.74
CA LEU A 327 23.14 11.87 -10.01
C LEU A 327 23.82 12.48 -11.25
N GLY A 328 25.14 12.33 -11.37
CA GLY A 328 25.90 12.81 -12.52
C GLY A 328 25.49 12.15 -13.84
N LYS A 329 25.09 10.87 -13.82
CA LYS A 329 24.57 10.16 -15.01
C LYS A 329 23.22 10.69 -15.46
N ASP A 330 22.38 11.10 -14.50
CA ASP A 330 21.07 11.70 -14.76
C ASP A 330 21.14 13.20 -15.11
N GLY A 331 22.34 13.79 -15.01
CA GLY A 331 22.59 15.18 -15.39
C GLY A 331 22.44 16.17 -14.24
N ILE A 332 22.24 15.69 -13.01
CA ILE A 332 22.27 16.49 -11.78
C ILE A 332 23.74 16.70 -11.40
N LYS A 333 24.23 17.92 -11.58
CA LYS A 333 25.68 18.21 -11.49
C LYS A 333 26.04 19.19 -10.39
N THR A 334 25.10 20.04 -10.00
CA THR A 334 25.30 21.09 -9.01
C THR A 334 24.33 20.95 -7.86
N LEU A 335 24.61 21.63 -6.75
CA LEU A 335 23.68 21.71 -5.63
C LEU A 335 22.35 22.38 -6.03
N GLU A 336 22.39 23.32 -6.98
CA GLU A 336 21.18 23.96 -7.52
C GLU A 336 20.32 22.96 -8.30
N ASP A 337 20.92 22.14 -9.16
CA ASP A 337 20.20 21.10 -9.90
C ASP A 337 19.52 20.14 -8.91
N PHE A 338 20.28 19.68 -7.90
CA PHE A 338 19.78 18.76 -6.87
C PHE A 338 18.62 19.37 -6.06
N ALA A 339 18.70 20.65 -5.70
CA ALA A 339 17.65 21.36 -4.97
C ALA A 339 16.36 21.54 -5.79
N THR A 340 16.44 21.50 -7.12
CA THR A 340 15.27 21.56 -8.01
C THR A 340 14.57 20.22 -8.21
N CYS A 341 15.23 19.11 -7.91
CA CYS A 341 14.64 17.78 -8.00
C CYS A 341 13.39 17.68 -7.10
N ALA A 342 12.46 16.85 -7.55
CA ALA A 342 11.42 16.36 -6.67
C ALA A 342 11.92 15.15 -5.86
N ASP A 343 11.36 14.96 -4.68
CA ASP A 343 11.58 13.81 -3.79
C ASP A 343 11.39 12.48 -4.52
N TRP A 344 10.31 12.34 -5.30
CA TRP A 344 10.01 11.13 -6.06
C TRP A 344 10.93 10.90 -7.26
N GLU A 345 11.59 11.93 -7.82
CA GLU A 345 12.59 11.75 -8.88
C GLU A 345 13.87 11.08 -8.34
N LEU A 346 14.12 11.24 -7.04
CA LEU A 346 15.29 10.66 -6.40
C LEU A 346 14.97 9.31 -5.74
N ALA A 347 13.94 9.22 -4.92
CA ALA A 347 13.56 8.00 -4.19
C ALA A 347 12.74 7.01 -5.03
N GLY A 348 12.17 7.47 -6.15
CA GLY A 348 11.22 6.70 -6.93
C GLY A 348 9.81 6.80 -6.36
N GLY A 349 8.83 6.41 -7.16
CA GLY A 349 7.44 6.57 -6.78
C GLY A 349 6.45 5.85 -7.69
N TRP A 350 5.17 6.01 -7.37
CA TRP A 350 4.08 5.46 -8.16
C TRP A 350 3.20 6.59 -8.67
N THR A 351 3.26 6.89 -9.97
CA THR A 351 2.32 7.80 -10.59
C THR A 351 1.12 7.06 -11.15
N THR A 352 -0.04 7.73 -11.16
CA THR A 352 -1.25 7.19 -11.80
C THR A 352 -1.50 7.94 -13.09
N GLU A 353 -1.13 7.33 -14.22
CA GLU A 353 -1.38 7.89 -15.55
C GLU A 353 -2.53 7.11 -16.21
N ASN A 354 -3.59 7.81 -16.63
CA ASN A 354 -4.78 7.20 -17.25
C ASN A 354 -5.45 6.07 -16.44
N GLY A 355 -5.32 6.10 -15.10
CA GLY A 355 -5.91 5.10 -14.21
C GLY A 355 -5.10 3.80 -14.09
N GLN A 356 -3.87 3.76 -14.60
CA GLN A 356 -2.91 2.68 -14.35
C GLN A 356 -1.77 3.21 -13.47
N ARG A 357 -1.42 2.47 -12.41
CA ARG A 357 -0.24 2.76 -11.59
C ARG A 357 1.00 2.39 -12.40
N LYS A 358 1.86 3.37 -12.64
CA LYS A 358 3.17 3.19 -13.27
C LYS A 358 4.23 3.47 -12.21
N LYS A 359 5.25 2.62 -12.14
CA LYS A 359 6.42 2.84 -11.30
C LYS A 359 7.34 3.81 -12.02
N ASP A 360 7.68 4.91 -11.36
CA ASP A 360 8.74 5.82 -11.80
C ASP A 360 9.98 5.49 -10.98
N GLU A 361 11.05 5.12 -11.66
CA GLU A 361 12.31 4.72 -11.03
C GLU A 361 13.06 5.97 -10.57
N GLY A 362 13.43 6.00 -9.30
CA GLY A 362 14.22 7.08 -8.73
C GLY A 362 15.70 6.95 -9.08
N VAL A 363 16.39 8.08 -9.27
CA VAL A 363 17.84 8.08 -9.56
C VAL A 363 18.65 7.44 -8.44
N LEU A 364 18.18 7.59 -7.19
CA LEU A 364 18.82 7.09 -5.98
C LEU A 364 18.04 5.94 -5.30
N GLU A 365 16.95 5.47 -5.91
CA GLU A 365 16.21 4.28 -5.49
C GLU A 365 17.11 3.02 -5.32
N PRO A 366 18.12 2.76 -6.19
CA PRO A 366 19.02 1.61 -6.01
C PRO A 366 19.90 1.68 -4.76
N PHE A 367 19.98 2.83 -4.10
CA PHE A 367 20.71 3.03 -2.85
C PHE A 367 19.76 3.11 -1.65
N GLU A 368 18.56 2.53 -1.79
CA GLU A 368 17.55 2.41 -0.73
C GLU A 368 17.05 3.75 -0.18
N MET A 369 17.18 4.83 -0.96
CA MET A 369 16.77 6.14 -0.51
C MET A 369 15.25 6.27 -0.45
N THR A 370 14.73 6.57 0.73
CA THR A 370 13.29 6.75 0.96
C THR A 370 12.82 8.14 0.52
N LEU A 371 11.50 8.30 0.32
CA LEU A 371 10.88 9.60 -0.01
C LEU A 371 11.15 10.65 1.08
N GLU A 372 11.08 10.26 2.36
CA GLU A 372 11.32 11.15 3.50
C GLU A 372 12.78 11.63 3.54
N GLU A 373 13.74 10.72 3.32
CA GLU A 373 15.15 11.06 3.24
C GLU A 373 15.45 11.96 2.04
N ALA A 374 14.90 11.64 0.87
CA ALA A 374 15.03 12.46 -0.33
C ALA A 374 14.48 13.88 -0.10
N GLN A 375 13.30 14.00 0.50
CA GLN A 375 12.69 15.26 0.86
C GLN A 375 13.57 16.06 1.83
N HIS A 376 14.09 15.41 2.88
CA HIS A 376 14.97 16.04 3.85
C HIS A 376 16.27 16.56 3.20
N LEU A 377 16.91 15.76 2.34
CA LEU A 377 18.12 16.17 1.63
C LEU A 377 17.86 17.35 0.67
N ILE A 378 16.78 17.30 -0.11
CA ILE A 378 16.39 18.40 -1.01
C ILE A 378 16.12 19.68 -0.21
N MET A 379 15.37 19.59 0.89
CA MET A 379 15.07 20.75 1.73
C MET A 379 16.33 21.33 2.37
N THR A 380 17.26 20.47 2.80
CA THR A 380 18.57 20.90 3.32
C THR A 380 19.36 21.63 2.25
N ALA A 381 19.42 21.12 1.02
CA ALA A 381 20.07 21.80 -0.10
C ALA A 381 19.44 23.16 -0.40
N ARG A 382 18.11 23.27 -0.41
CA ARG A 382 17.37 24.53 -0.61
C ARG A 382 17.69 25.57 0.46
N VAL A 383 17.82 25.15 1.72
CA VAL A 383 18.21 26.05 2.82
C VAL A 383 19.66 26.51 2.67
N MET A 384 20.58 25.63 2.27
CA MET A 384 21.97 26.02 2.00
C MET A 384 22.10 27.03 0.85
N LEU A 385 21.24 26.94 -0.15
CA LEU A 385 21.13 27.89 -1.27
C LEU A 385 20.35 29.18 -0.90
N GLY A 386 19.73 29.23 0.28
CA GLY A 386 18.93 30.35 0.75
C GLY A 386 17.57 30.49 0.05
N TRP A 387 17.04 29.42 -0.53
CA TRP A 387 15.72 29.40 -1.18
C TRP A 387 14.58 29.25 -0.18
N VAL A 388 14.87 28.67 0.98
CA VAL A 388 13.92 28.37 2.07
C VAL A 388 14.53 28.82 3.39
N ASP A 389 13.70 29.24 4.35
CA ASP A 389 14.17 29.65 5.68
C ASP A 389 14.52 28.40 6.51
N PRO A 390 15.66 28.37 7.23
CA PRO A 390 15.98 27.27 8.15
C PRO A 390 14.87 26.92 9.16
N ALA A 391 13.99 27.86 9.49
CA ALA A 391 12.82 27.60 10.34
C ALA A 391 11.81 26.62 9.72
N ASP A 392 11.77 26.51 8.40
CA ASP A 392 10.85 25.64 7.66
C ASP A 392 11.33 24.17 7.64
N LEU A 393 12.59 23.89 7.98
CA LEU A 393 13.10 22.52 8.18
C LEU A 393 12.59 21.87 9.48
N ALA A 394 12.12 22.67 10.44
CA ALA A 394 11.74 22.22 11.78
C ALA A 394 10.28 21.73 11.89
N GLN A 395 9.54 21.65 10.78
CA GLN A 395 8.18 21.11 10.74
C GLN A 395 8.08 19.90 9.81
N PRO A 396 8.54 18.71 10.24
CA PRO A 396 7.76 17.53 9.93
C PRO A 396 6.51 17.57 10.84
N ASP A 397 5.31 17.51 10.25
CA ASP A 397 4.02 17.28 10.93
C ASP A 397 3.20 18.50 11.43
N ALA A 398 3.11 19.61 10.69
CA ALA A 398 2.15 20.67 11.03
C ALA A 398 1.25 21.18 9.89
N GLU A 399 1.23 20.53 8.72
CA GLU A 399 0.31 20.95 7.62
C GLU A 399 -0.89 20.03 7.39
N ASP A 400 -1.07 18.94 8.16
CA ASP A 400 -2.27 18.09 8.07
C ASP A 400 -3.33 18.32 9.16
N GLU A 401 -3.13 19.23 10.13
CA GLU A 401 -4.15 19.49 11.18
C GLU A 401 -4.95 20.80 11.03
N ASP A 402 -4.56 21.75 10.16
CA ASP A 402 -5.25 23.05 10.06
C ASP A 402 -6.25 23.19 8.89
N ALA A 403 -6.57 22.10 8.19
CA ALA A 403 -7.65 22.07 7.19
C ALA A 403 -8.99 21.49 7.70
N GLU A 404 -9.06 20.96 8.94
CA GLU A 404 -10.31 20.44 9.53
C GLU A 404 -10.92 21.32 10.63
N ALA A 405 -10.45 22.55 10.79
CA ALA A 405 -11.04 23.52 11.71
C ALA A 405 -11.79 24.67 11.01
N GLU A 406 -12.38 24.47 9.81
CA GLU A 406 -13.48 25.31 9.30
C GLU A 406 -14.13 24.71 8.01
N ALA A 407 -14.97 23.68 8.16
CA ALA A 407 -16.05 23.38 7.21
C ALA A 407 -17.17 22.50 7.81
#